data_AF-A0A542Q1U1-F1
#
_entry.id   AF-A0A542Q1U1-F1
#
_cell.length_a   1.000
_cell.length_b   1.000
_cell.length_c   1.000
_cell.angle_alpha   90.00
_cell.angle_beta   90.00
_cell.angle_gamma   90.00
#
_symmetry.space_group_name_H-M   'P 1'
#
loop_
_entity.id
_entity.type
_entity.pdbx_description
1 polymer ?
#
loop_
_entity_poly.entity_id
_entity_poly.type
_entity_poly.pdbx_seq_one_letter_code
_entity_poly.pdbx_strand_id
1 'polypeptide(L)'
;MTRVFIASSTEGRPFAQAVAAVLARQGVEPLLWWSQQCFPPGMTLLDSLLRLINEADGALIIATPDDRTTRRGATSYAPASNVLLEYGLFTGRLGQARVAIVTVGDPDLPSDLGGVVNLRLGSPAAYQDPSVYESVEIEPKIVPWLRTLDAVSSNGARIASLLSRLAPQAKPRDRVRLKARVLCDQLDSRAFPKLPEPQVLDILRRYALSYGREERVGHTVKTPVAGYLDLTRVTPESLDQRVLAGHLAYHVAELVNRKVMRPTLIAVSKVAATGILSAAADLLPFPAVYVSPYGPNRGNPVEGFYEKGDRAVLLHDVALSGHHLVDCMTALRSAGINARHIVALAEHDGQNEALDSLLQENGIMMHTAVKFTPGTGHHPQAVESIQPLGITGSPDPDAAPQCLLCDVLNDAETTPFRGLFGREELQSEVLARADGFVVVADVAPLTRGHVLIVPDEHALSMADLSPAALAGLEMLRRHVTSVIREGFASEVVAFEHGLCDPNLSSACGIDHAHLHVVPLDQPVAPRFRESFACRDIGSLSELPQVNEARQEYLLLIDQEGAHHFAAAQVPTSQFFRKMIAEISGELLWKWNDKFLLGDREETRARILELHRVFGAAAG
;
A
#
# COMPACT_ATOMS: atom_id res chain seq x y z
N MET A 1 -5.10 14.32 9.76
CA MET A 1 -6.38 14.85 9.29
C MET A 1 -6.25 15.08 7.79
N THR A 2 -7.20 14.60 6.97
CA THR A 2 -7.14 14.73 5.51
C THR A 2 -7.25 16.21 5.11
N ARG A 3 -6.32 16.71 4.30
CA ARG A 3 -6.27 18.11 3.86
C ARG A 3 -6.57 18.19 2.37
N VAL A 4 -7.56 18.99 1.97
CA VAL A 4 -7.92 19.15 0.55
C VAL A 4 -7.73 20.60 0.14
N PHE A 5 -6.87 20.80 -0.85
CA PHE A 5 -6.67 22.10 -1.46
C PHE A 5 -7.81 22.45 -2.40
N ILE A 6 -8.29 23.68 -2.31
CA ILE A 6 -9.38 24.18 -3.16
C ILE A 6 -8.89 25.41 -3.93
N ALA A 7 -8.75 25.25 -5.25
CA ALA A 7 -8.40 26.33 -6.16
C ALA A 7 -9.66 26.87 -6.84
N SER A 8 -9.72 28.18 -7.03
CA SER A 8 -10.74 28.81 -7.86
C SER A 8 -10.26 30.16 -8.38
N SER A 9 -10.90 30.66 -9.42
CA SER A 9 -10.88 32.08 -9.78
C SER A 9 -11.59 32.93 -8.73
N THR A 10 -11.63 34.25 -8.94
CA THR A 10 -12.38 35.17 -8.06
C THR A 10 -13.89 34.92 -8.17
N GLU A 11 -14.34 34.61 -9.38
CA GLU A 11 -15.70 34.27 -9.76
C GLU A 11 -16.14 32.93 -9.17
N GLY A 12 -15.21 31.97 -9.07
CA GLY A 12 -15.44 30.66 -8.47
C GLY A 12 -15.49 30.62 -6.93
N ARG A 13 -15.15 31.73 -6.24
CA ARG A 13 -15.02 31.74 -4.76
C ARG A 13 -16.27 31.26 -4.00
N PRO A 14 -17.50 31.67 -4.34
CA PRO A 14 -18.69 31.21 -3.62
C PRO A 14 -18.86 29.68 -3.65
N PHE A 15 -18.51 29.05 -4.79
CA PHE A 15 -18.57 27.60 -4.96
C PHE A 15 -17.49 26.89 -4.14
N ALA A 16 -16.26 27.41 -4.18
CA ALA A 16 -15.15 26.89 -3.37
C ALA A 16 -15.46 26.99 -1.86
N GLN A 17 -16.12 28.05 -1.40
CA GLN A 17 -16.56 28.18 0.00
C GLN A 17 -17.64 27.16 0.39
N ALA A 18 -18.64 26.95 -0.47
CA ALA A 18 -19.68 25.96 -0.23
C ALA A 18 -19.12 24.52 -0.21
N VAL A 19 -18.18 24.22 -1.13
CA VAL A 19 -17.42 22.95 -1.11
C VAL A 19 -16.63 22.82 0.21
N ALA A 20 -15.91 23.86 0.63
CA ALA A 20 -15.15 23.85 1.88
C ALA A 20 -16.03 23.59 3.11
N ALA A 21 -17.23 24.15 3.16
CA ALA A 21 -18.19 23.91 4.23
C ALA A 21 -18.61 22.42 4.29
N VAL A 22 -18.91 21.83 3.14
CA VAL A 22 -19.20 20.39 3.04
C VAL A 22 -18.00 19.55 3.50
N LEU A 23 -16.78 19.87 3.05
CA LEU A 23 -15.56 19.16 3.47
C LEU A 23 -15.36 19.20 5.00
N ALA A 24 -15.51 20.38 5.60
CA ALA A 24 -15.35 20.57 7.03
C ALA A 24 -16.37 19.72 7.83
N ARG A 25 -17.61 19.59 7.37
CA ARG A 25 -18.62 18.70 7.99
C ARG A 25 -18.23 17.22 7.92
N GLN A 26 -17.44 16.82 6.92
CA GLN A 26 -16.92 15.46 6.78
C GLN A 26 -15.61 15.23 7.56
N GLY A 27 -15.16 16.21 8.37
CA GLY A 27 -13.90 16.11 9.11
C GLY A 27 -12.64 16.28 8.25
N VAL A 28 -12.78 16.83 7.05
CA VAL A 28 -11.68 17.15 6.13
C VAL A 28 -11.31 18.62 6.29
N GLU A 29 -10.01 18.92 6.34
CA GLU A 29 -9.51 20.30 6.43
C GLU A 29 -9.45 20.94 5.03
N PRO A 30 -10.25 21.99 4.74
CA PRO A 30 -10.19 22.69 3.47
C PRO A 30 -9.06 23.74 3.46
N LEU A 31 -8.16 23.65 2.48
CA LEU A 31 -7.09 24.61 2.24
C LEU A 31 -7.50 25.54 1.09
N LEU A 32 -8.19 26.63 1.43
CA LEU A 32 -8.70 27.60 0.45
C LEU A 32 -7.57 28.47 -0.13
N TRP A 33 -7.54 28.61 -1.45
CA TRP A 33 -6.54 29.39 -2.20
C TRP A 33 -6.26 30.79 -1.68
N TRP A 34 -7.24 31.51 -1.13
CA TRP A 34 -7.03 32.89 -0.66
C TRP A 34 -6.85 33.00 0.86
N SER A 35 -6.74 31.89 1.57
CA SER A 35 -6.57 31.89 3.03
C SER A 35 -5.14 32.28 3.44
N GLN A 36 -4.99 32.97 4.57
CA GLN A 36 -3.67 33.29 5.15
C GLN A 36 -2.88 32.02 5.53
N GLN A 37 -3.57 30.91 5.80
CA GLN A 37 -2.94 29.60 6.03
C GLN A 37 -2.25 29.07 4.77
N CYS A 38 -2.85 29.29 3.60
CA CYS A 38 -2.30 28.86 2.33
C CYS A 38 -1.23 29.84 1.81
N PHE A 39 -1.46 31.15 1.98
CA PHE A 39 -0.60 32.22 1.47
C PHE A 39 -0.22 33.20 2.59
N PRO A 40 0.75 32.83 3.43
CA PRO A 40 1.22 33.71 4.49
C PRO A 40 2.02 34.90 3.93
N PRO A 41 2.01 36.06 4.61
CA PRO A 41 2.87 37.18 4.25
C PRO A 41 4.36 36.78 4.24
N GLY A 42 5.11 37.21 3.23
CA GLY A 42 6.55 36.96 3.13
C GLY A 42 6.95 35.77 2.25
N MET A 43 6.00 35.04 1.66
CA MET A 43 6.26 34.01 0.65
C MET A 43 5.76 34.44 -0.73
N THR A 44 6.39 33.92 -1.79
CA THR A 44 5.84 34.06 -3.14
C THR A 44 4.63 33.13 -3.33
N LEU A 45 3.77 33.46 -4.29
CA LEU A 45 2.61 32.63 -4.63
C LEU A 45 3.04 31.24 -5.11
N LEU A 46 4.11 31.17 -5.92
CA LEU A 46 4.62 29.90 -6.43
C LEU A 46 5.23 29.05 -5.31
N ASP A 47 5.98 29.64 -4.38
CA ASP A 47 6.54 28.90 -3.23
C ASP A 47 5.42 28.34 -2.34
N SER A 48 4.37 29.14 -2.12
CA SER A 48 3.19 28.73 -1.36
C SER A 48 2.46 27.58 -2.06
N LEU A 49 2.32 27.63 -3.38
CA LEU A 49 1.79 26.55 -4.20
C LEU A 49 2.62 25.26 -4.09
N LEU A 50 3.94 25.37 -4.26
CA LEU A 50 4.87 24.23 -4.17
C LEU A 50 4.90 23.61 -2.77
N ARG A 51 4.65 24.41 -1.74
CA ARG A 51 4.42 23.92 -0.38
C ARG A 51 3.09 23.17 -0.28
N LEU A 52 1.99 23.78 -0.74
CA LEU A 52 0.64 23.21 -0.64
C LEU A 52 0.47 21.88 -1.39
N ILE A 53 1.12 21.70 -2.54
CA ILE A 53 1.10 20.41 -3.26
C ILE A 53 1.76 19.26 -2.49
N ASN A 54 2.60 19.57 -1.49
CA ASN A 54 3.22 18.58 -0.61
C ASN A 54 2.44 18.36 0.68
N GLU A 55 1.58 19.30 1.03
CA GLU A 55 0.78 19.32 2.26
C GLU A 55 -0.64 18.78 2.06
N ALA A 56 -1.22 18.94 0.86
CA ALA A 56 -2.56 18.49 0.55
C ALA A 56 -2.59 16.99 0.19
N ASP A 57 -3.62 16.30 0.67
CA ASP A 57 -3.94 14.91 0.33
C ASP A 57 -4.71 14.79 -0.99
N GLY A 58 -5.45 15.85 -1.35
CA GLY A 58 -6.20 15.98 -2.59
C GLY A 58 -6.40 17.44 -3.00
N ALA A 59 -6.88 17.64 -4.23
CA ALA A 59 -7.25 18.97 -4.70
C ALA A 59 -8.60 18.97 -5.44
N LEU A 60 -9.41 19.99 -5.19
CA LEU A 60 -10.62 20.31 -5.92
C LEU A 60 -10.42 21.62 -6.66
N ILE A 61 -10.47 21.56 -7.98
CA ILE A 61 -10.22 22.72 -8.84
C ILE A 61 -11.55 23.22 -9.38
N ILE A 62 -12.03 24.34 -8.87
CA ILE A 62 -13.30 24.94 -9.29
C ILE A 62 -13.10 25.66 -10.62
N ALA A 63 -13.71 25.11 -11.67
CA ALA A 63 -13.64 25.60 -13.03
C ALA A 63 -14.97 26.25 -13.45
N THR A 64 -14.97 27.59 -13.53
CA THR A 64 -16.07 28.43 -14.02
C THR A 64 -15.73 29.01 -15.41
N PRO A 65 -16.71 29.35 -16.26
CA PRO A 65 -16.49 29.90 -17.61
C PRO A 65 -16.12 31.39 -17.57
N ASP A 66 -14.94 31.74 -17.06
CA ASP A 66 -14.56 33.12 -16.75
C ASP A 66 -13.91 33.85 -17.94
N ASP A 67 -12.98 33.19 -18.63
CA ASP A 67 -12.15 33.80 -19.67
C ASP A 67 -12.75 33.57 -21.06
N ARG A 68 -13.05 34.65 -21.79
CA ARG A 68 -13.51 34.56 -23.18
C ARG A 68 -12.36 34.12 -24.09
N THR A 69 -12.54 33.02 -24.81
CA THR A 69 -11.55 32.47 -25.74
C THR A 69 -12.08 32.42 -27.17
N THR A 70 -11.17 32.44 -28.14
CA THR A 70 -11.49 32.29 -29.57
C THR A 70 -10.64 31.17 -30.15
N ARG A 71 -11.26 30.07 -30.57
CA ARG A 71 -10.60 28.90 -31.16
C ARG A 71 -11.18 28.65 -32.54
N ARG A 72 -10.32 28.70 -33.58
CA ARG A 72 -10.70 28.43 -34.98
C ARG A 72 -11.95 29.22 -35.44
N GLY A 73 -12.09 30.47 -34.99
CA GLY A 73 -13.21 31.34 -35.34
C GLY A 73 -14.48 31.19 -34.48
N ALA A 74 -14.55 30.20 -33.59
CA ALA A 74 -15.63 30.06 -32.61
C ALA A 74 -15.25 30.76 -31.29
N THR A 75 -16.22 31.45 -30.67
CA THR A 75 -16.06 32.06 -29.35
C THR A 75 -16.65 31.14 -28.29
N SER A 76 -15.87 30.83 -27.25
CA SER A 76 -16.27 30.04 -26.08
C SER A 76 -15.75 30.71 -24.80
N TYR A 77 -16.12 30.18 -23.63
CA TYR A 77 -15.60 30.63 -22.34
C TYR A 77 -14.89 29.48 -21.65
N ALA A 78 -13.65 29.70 -21.25
CA ALA A 78 -12.81 28.71 -20.59
C ALA A 78 -12.57 29.12 -19.13
N PRO A 79 -12.09 28.22 -18.26
CA PRO A 79 -11.62 28.60 -16.94
C PRO A 79 -10.44 29.55 -17.03
N ALA A 80 -10.30 30.37 -15.99
CA ALA A 80 -9.14 31.24 -15.85
C ALA A 80 -7.84 30.44 -16.02
N SER A 81 -6.89 30.98 -16.78
CA SER A 81 -5.63 30.27 -17.08
C SER A 81 -4.88 29.76 -15.84
N ASN A 82 -4.92 30.52 -14.73
CA ASN A 82 -4.36 30.10 -13.45
C ASN A 82 -5.04 28.84 -12.91
N VAL A 83 -6.37 28.74 -12.97
CA VAL A 83 -7.12 27.54 -12.51
C VAL A 83 -6.62 26.28 -13.21
N LEU A 84 -6.30 26.38 -14.51
CA LEU A 84 -5.70 25.27 -15.27
C LEU A 84 -4.23 25.02 -14.90
N LEU A 85 -3.45 26.05 -14.55
CA LEU A 85 -2.11 25.92 -14.01
C LEU A 85 -2.12 25.19 -12.66
N GLU A 86 -2.99 25.57 -11.72
CA GLU A 86 -3.12 24.90 -10.44
C GLU A 86 -3.59 23.45 -10.62
N TYR A 87 -4.55 23.21 -11.52
CA TYR A 87 -4.92 21.84 -11.88
C TYR A 87 -3.72 21.03 -12.36
N GLY A 88 -2.95 21.56 -13.31
CA GLY A 88 -1.77 20.87 -13.84
C GLY A 88 -0.70 20.62 -12.78
N LEU A 89 -0.46 21.60 -11.91
CA LEU A 89 0.53 21.53 -10.83
C LEU A 89 0.16 20.49 -9.78
N PHE A 90 -1.10 20.50 -9.31
CA PHE A 90 -1.59 19.52 -8.33
C PHE A 90 -1.73 18.13 -8.96
N THR A 91 -2.23 18.02 -10.18
CA THR A 91 -2.35 16.72 -10.87
C THR A 91 -0.97 16.12 -11.14
N GLY A 92 0.01 16.93 -11.54
CA GLY A 92 1.39 16.48 -11.75
C GLY A 92 2.04 15.93 -10.48
N ARG A 93 1.63 16.40 -9.29
CA ARG A 93 2.19 15.97 -8.02
C ARG A 93 1.37 14.89 -7.28
N LEU A 94 0.06 15.00 -7.29
CA LEU A 94 -0.88 14.12 -6.56
C LEU A 94 -1.47 13.01 -7.43
N GLY A 95 -1.40 13.15 -8.76
CA GLY A 95 -2.04 12.24 -9.71
C GLY A 95 -3.52 12.53 -9.93
N GLN A 96 -4.05 12.10 -11.07
CA GLN A 96 -5.43 12.38 -11.49
C GLN A 96 -6.49 11.82 -10.54
N ALA A 97 -6.24 10.69 -9.87
CA ALA A 97 -7.17 10.09 -8.91
C ALA A 97 -7.41 10.97 -7.66
N ARG A 98 -6.48 11.88 -7.35
CA ARG A 98 -6.53 12.76 -6.17
C ARG A 98 -6.85 14.21 -6.50
N VAL A 99 -7.10 14.52 -7.77
CA VAL A 99 -7.43 15.88 -8.22
C VAL A 99 -8.69 15.82 -9.04
N ALA A 100 -9.77 16.42 -8.54
CA ALA A 100 -11.01 16.56 -9.29
C ALA A 100 -11.12 17.97 -9.86
N ILE A 101 -11.53 18.07 -11.12
CA ILE A 101 -12.03 19.33 -11.67
C ILE A 101 -13.51 19.40 -11.34
N VAL A 102 -13.91 20.49 -10.68
CA VAL A 102 -15.30 20.77 -10.34
C VAL A 102 -15.81 21.82 -11.31
N THR A 103 -16.56 21.41 -12.33
CA THR A 103 -17.12 22.34 -13.31
C THR A 103 -18.40 22.97 -12.80
N VAL A 104 -18.51 24.28 -12.98
CA VAL A 104 -19.72 25.05 -12.71
C VAL A 104 -20.16 25.70 -14.02
N GLY A 105 -21.35 25.36 -14.50
CA GLY A 105 -21.79 25.73 -15.86
C GLY A 105 -21.16 24.82 -16.92
N ASP A 106 -20.81 25.39 -18.07
CA ASP A 106 -20.25 24.66 -19.24
C ASP A 106 -18.96 25.34 -19.75
N PRO A 107 -17.86 25.35 -18.95
CA PRO A 107 -16.59 25.89 -19.40
C PRO A 107 -15.93 25.02 -20.49
N ASP A 108 -15.32 25.66 -21.48
CA ASP A 108 -14.52 25.03 -22.54
C ASP A 108 -13.16 24.56 -21.99
N LEU A 109 -13.10 23.29 -21.60
CA LEU A 109 -11.89 22.64 -21.10
C LEU A 109 -11.02 22.09 -22.25
N PRO A 110 -9.69 21.98 -22.07
CA PRO A 110 -8.84 21.24 -23.00
C PRO A 110 -9.33 19.80 -23.20
N SER A 111 -9.31 19.31 -24.45
CA SER A 111 -9.82 17.98 -24.81
C SER A 111 -9.12 16.84 -24.07
N ASP A 112 -7.83 17.01 -23.73
CA ASP A 112 -7.05 16.03 -22.96
C ASP A 112 -7.55 15.86 -21.52
N LEU A 113 -8.38 16.78 -21.01
CA LEU A 113 -9.02 16.68 -19.69
C LEU A 113 -10.37 15.93 -19.73
N GLY A 114 -10.75 15.37 -20.88
CA GLY A 114 -11.99 14.60 -21.05
C GLY A 114 -12.04 13.27 -20.29
N GLY A 115 -10.90 12.78 -19.77
CA GLY A 115 -10.79 11.55 -18.96
C GLY A 115 -10.55 11.78 -17.47
N VAL A 116 -10.67 13.03 -16.99
CA VAL A 116 -10.48 13.40 -15.58
C VAL A 116 -11.78 13.20 -14.81
N VAL A 117 -11.71 12.91 -13.49
CA VAL A 117 -12.88 12.94 -12.61
C VAL A 117 -13.44 14.37 -12.61
N ASN A 118 -14.50 14.56 -13.40
CA ASN A 118 -15.20 15.82 -13.56
C ASN A 118 -16.45 15.81 -12.68
N LEU A 119 -16.43 16.59 -11.60
CA LEU A 119 -17.60 16.81 -10.76
C LEU A 119 -18.35 18.03 -11.31
N ARG A 120 -19.61 17.85 -11.72
CA ARG A 120 -20.40 18.97 -12.27
C ARG A 120 -21.33 19.52 -11.23
N LEU A 121 -21.21 20.80 -10.88
CA LEU A 121 -22.12 21.52 -9.99
C LEU A 121 -23.07 22.43 -10.79
N GLY A 122 -24.34 22.43 -10.38
CA GLY A 122 -25.36 23.35 -10.85
C GLY A 122 -25.20 24.75 -10.28
N SER A 123 -25.88 25.72 -10.89
CA SER A 123 -25.87 27.11 -10.43
C SER A 123 -26.56 27.25 -9.07
N PRO A 124 -26.02 28.06 -8.13
CA PRO A 124 -26.64 28.27 -6.81
C PRO A 124 -27.97 29.02 -6.95
N ALA A 125 -28.17 29.77 -8.04
CA ALA A 125 -29.40 30.51 -8.32
C ALA A 125 -30.63 29.60 -8.45
N ALA A 126 -30.45 28.30 -8.67
CA ALA A 126 -31.53 27.31 -8.68
C ALA A 126 -31.99 26.90 -7.26
N TYR A 127 -31.29 27.32 -6.21
CA TYR A 127 -31.52 26.91 -4.83
C TYR A 127 -31.74 28.15 -3.96
N GLN A 128 -32.85 28.18 -3.20
CA GLN A 128 -33.21 29.34 -2.37
C GLN A 128 -32.41 29.41 -1.05
N ASP A 129 -31.81 28.29 -0.62
CA ASP A 129 -31.09 28.15 0.64
C ASP A 129 -29.69 27.54 0.40
N PRO A 130 -28.60 28.20 0.86
CA PRO A 130 -27.24 27.68 0.75
C PRO A 130 -27.04 26.29 1.36
N SER A 131 -27.72 25.97 2.47
CA SER A 131 -27.64 24.66 3.12
C SER A 131 -28.28 23.55 2.28
N VAL A 132 -29.30 23.90 1.49
CA VAL A 132 -29.93 22.99 0.52
C VAL A 132 -29.02 22.80 -0.69
N TYR A 133 -28.36 23.85 -1.17
CA TYR A 133 -27.35 23.73 -2.22
C TYR A 133 -26.20 22.81 -1.78
N GLU A 134 -25.68 23.01 -0.57
CA GLU A 134 -24.63 22.16 -0.01
C GLU A 134 -25.06 20.69 0.10
N SER A 135 -26.23 20.40 0.68
CA SER A 135 -26.67 19.03 0.97
C SER A 135 -27.21 18.27 -0.25
N VAL A 136 -27.84 18.96 -1.21
CA VAL A 136 -28.51 18.32 -2.36
C VAL A 136 -27.63 18.31 -3.60
N GLU A 137 -26.80 19.34 -3.79
CA GLU A 137 -26.01 19.50 -5.02
C GLU A 137 -24.54 19.16 -4.82
N ILE A 138 -23.92 19.66 -3.75
CA ILE A 138 -22.46 19.52 -3.53
C ILE A 138 -22.13 18.18 -2.86
N GLU A 139 -22.75 17.90 -1.70
CA GLU A 139 -22.42 16.76 -0.86
C GLU A 139 -22.52 15.40 -1.58
N PRO A 140 -23.57 15.11 -2.37
CA PRO A 140 -23.68 13.84 -3.08
C PRO A 140 -22.62 13.64 -4.17
N LYS A 141 -21.96 14.71 -4.62
CA LYS A 141 -20.95 14.68 -5.69
C LYS A 141 -19.53 14.67 -5.14
N ILE A 142 -19.30 15.39 -4.04
CA ILE A 142 -17.98 15.52 -3.42
C ILE A 142 -17.68 14.35 -2.48
N VAL A 143 -18.66 13.87 -1.70
CA VAL A 143 -18.43 12.79 -0.72
C VAL A 143 -17.97 11.47 -1.36
N PRO A 144 -18.52 11.00 -2.51
CA PRO A 144 -17.99 9.82 -3.18
C PRO A 144 -16.53 9.98 -3.59
N TRP A 145 -16.13 11.15 -4.09
CA TRP A 145 -14.74 11.44 -4.41
C TRP A 145 -13.85 11.49 -3.16
N LEU A 146 -14.32 12.02 -2.04
CA LEU A 146 -13.59 11.98 -0.77
C LEU A 146 -13.34 10.53 -0.31
N ARG A 147 -14.34 9.66 -0.44
CA ARG A 147 -14.17 8.23 -0.15
C ARG A 147 -13.13 7.58 -1.07
N THR A 148 -13.01 8.03 -2.32
CA THR A 148 -11.89 7.61 -3.18
C THR A 148 -10.57 8.20 -2.71
N LEU A 149 -10.53 9.44 -2.21
CA LEU A 149 -9.32 10.05 -1.69
C LEU A 149 -8.78 9.29 -0.46
N ASP A 150 -9.66 8.87 0.44
CA ASP A 150 -9.33 8.06 1.61
C ASP A 150 -8.96 6.62 1.22
N ALA A 151 -9.61 6.04 0.22
CA ALA A 151 -9.22 4.73 -0.34
C ALA A 151 -7.88 4.79 -1.11
N VAL A 152 -7.51 5.95 -1.65
CA VAL A 152 -6.25 6.23 -2.38
C VAL A 152 -5.16 6.71 -1.40
N SER A 153 -5.48 6.90 -0.11
CA SER A 153 -4.51 7.21 0.96
C SER A 153 -3.50 6.07 1.22
N SER A 154 -3.78 4.87 0.70
CA SER A 154 -2.95 3.66 0.71
C SER A 154 -2.09 3.45 -0.56
N ASN A 155 -2.05 4.39 -1.51
CA ASN A 155 -1.26 4.18 -2.73
C ASN A 155 0.23 4.06 -2.40
N GLY A 156 0.82 2.91 -2.74
CA GLY A 156 2.21 2.55 -2.49
C GLY A 156 3.26 3.58 -2.92
N ALA A 157 2.93 4.48 -3.84
CA ALA A 157 3.76 5.61 -4.23
C ALA A 157 3.94 6.66 -3.12
N ARG A 158 2.88 6.98 -2.37
CA ARG A 158 2.99 7.86 -1.20
C ARG A 158 3.83 7.20 -0.11
N ILE A 159 3.57 5.92 0.15
CA ILE A 159 4.27 5.13 1.16
C ILE A 159 5.75 5.03 0.82
N ALA A 160 6.09 4.66 -0.42
CA ALA A 160 7.46 4.61 -0.90
C ALA A 160 8.17 5.97 -0.82
N SER A 161 7.53 7.04 -1.28
CA SER A 161 8.08 8.40 -1.23
C SER A 161 8.27 8.89 0.21
N LEU A 162 7.39 8.50 1.13
CA LEU A 162 7.52 8.83 2.54
C LEU A 162 8.70 8.08 3.14
N LEU A 163 8.80 6.77 2.95
CA LEU A 163 9.92 5.95 3.44
C LEU A 163 11.28 6.49 2.98
N SER A 164 11.40 6.90 1.71
CA SER A 164 12.64 7.51 1.19
C SER A 164 12.97 8.87 1.83
N ARG A 165 11.95 9.63 2.26
CA ARG A 165 12.11 10.91 2.97
C ARG A 165 12.34 10.73 4.48
N LEU A 166 11.85 9.64 5.07
CA LEU A 166 12.05 9.31 6.48
C LEU A 166 13.50 8.93 6.73
N ALA A 167 14.10 8.10 5.87
CA ALA A 167 15.48 7.64 5.99
C ALA A 167 16.41 8.24 4.90
N PRO A 168 16.57 9.57 4.81
CA PRO A 168 17.31 10.19 3.70
C PRO A 168 18.81 9.84 3.72
N GLN A 169 19.35 9.49 4.89
CA GLN A 169 20.75 9.12 5.08
C GLN A 169 21.02 7.62 4.86
N ALA A 170 19.99 6.78 4.81
CA ALA A 170 20.16 5.34 4.55
C ALA A 170 20.62 5.12 3.10
N LYS A 171 21.43 4.09 2.83
CA LYS A 171 21.86 3.78 1.45
C LYS A 171 20.65 3.37 0.61
N PRO A 172 20.65 3.57 -0.72
CA PRO A 172 19.52 3.18 -1.59
C PRO A 172 19.07 1.72 -1.40
N ARG A 173 20.02 0.79 -1.24
CA ARG A 173 19.74 -0.63 -0.97
C ARG A 173 18.90 -0.83 0.30
N ASP A 174 19.18 -0.04 1.34
CA ASP A 174 18.55 -0.15 2.65
C ASP A 174 17.13 0.41 2.62
N ARG A 175 16.91 1.50 1.87
CA ARG A 175 15.58 2.07 1.64
C ARG A 175 14.69 1.14 0.82
N VAL A 176 15.23 0.53 -0.24
CA VAL A 176 14.54 -0.50 -1.03
C VAL A 176 14.16 -1.70 -0.16
N ARG A 177 15.02 -2.09 0.80
CA ARG A 177 14.72 -3.18 1.75
C ARG A 177 13.55 -2.82 2.66
N LEU A 178 13.57 -1.63 3.28
CA LEU A 178 12.49 -1.15 4.14
C LEU A 178 11.16 -1.01 3.38
N LYS A 179 11.22 -0.44 2.17
CA LYS A 179 10.10 -0.32 1.24
C LYS A 179 9.48 -1.69 0.93
N ALA A 180 10.28 -2.70 0.59
CA ALA A 180 9.77 -4.04 0.31
C ALA A 180 9.00 -4.61 1.50
N ARG A 181 9.53 -4.49 2.72
CA ARG A 181 8.90 -4.99 3.93
C ARG A 181 7.54 -4.33 4.14
N VAL A 182 7.53 -3.01 4.23
CA VAL A 182 6.31 -2.23 4.49
C VAL A 182 5.21 -2.52 3.47
N LEU A 183 5.54 -2.55 2.18
CA LEU A 183 4.55 -2.74 1.13
C LEU A 183 4.05 -4.19 1.02
N CYS A 184 4.94 -5.17 1.19
CA CYS A 184 4.55 -6.59 1.14
C CYS A 184 3.71 -6.98 2.36
N ASP A 185 4.04 -6.46 3.55
CA ASP A 185 3.32 -6.78 4.79
C ASP A 185 1.92 -6.15 4.85
N GLN A 186 1.62 -5.19 3.97
CA GLN A 186 0.28 -4.60 3.83
C GLN A 186 -0.70 -5.48 3.05
N LEU A 187 -0.20 -6.46 2.30
CA LEU A 187 -1.05 -7.27 1.43
C LEU A 187 -1.85 -8.31 2.21
N ASP A 188 -3.17 -8.23 2.09
CA ASP A 188 -4.08 -9.33 2.39
C ASP A 188 -4.73 -9.77 1.10
N SER A 189 -4.46 -10.99 0.63
CA SER A 189 -5.04 -11.49 -0.61
C SER A 189 -6.57 -11.57 -0.55
N ARG A 190 -7.14 -11.71 0.67
CA ARG A 190 -8.60 -11.72 0.89
C ARG A 190 -9.26 -10.36 0.66
N ALA A 191 -8.47 -9.28 0.57
CA ALA A 191 -8.98 -7.96 0.23
C ALA A 191 -9.33 -7.82 -1.26
N PHE A 192 -8.87 -8.75 -2.10
CA PHE A 192 -9.07 -8.72 -3.54
C PHE A 192 -10.05 -9.80 -4.00
N PRO A 193 -10.89 -9.51 -5.02
CA PRO A 193 -11.84 -10.50 -5.50
C PRO A 193 -11.12 -11.64 -6.22
N LYS A 194 -11.19 -12.85 -5.65
CA LYS A 194 -10.83 -14.08 -6.33
C LYS A 194 -12.01 -14.56 -7.16
N LEU A 195 -11.87 -14.56 -8.48
CA LEU A 195 -12.91 -15.08 -9.36
C LEU A 195 -12.85 -16.61 -9.44
N PRO A 196 -14.00 -17.30 -9.33
CA PRO A 196 -14.11 -18.70 -9.73
C PRO A 196 -13.80 -18.86 -11.21
N GLU A 197 -13.17 -19.98 -11.58
CA GLU A 197 -12.79 -20.29 -12.96
C GLU A 197 -13.91 -20.11 -13.99
N PRO A 198 -15.17 -20.54 -13.74
CA PRO A 198 -16.25 -20.34 -14.71
C PRO A 198 -16.55 -18.86 -14.98
N GLN A 199 -16.35 -17.97 -14.00
CA GLN A 199 -16.59 -16.53 -14.16
C GLN A 199 -15.46 -15.87 -14.96
N VAL A 200 -14.21 -16.26 -14.70
CA VAL A 200 -13.07 -15.80 -15.51
C VAL A 200 -13.28 -16.20 -16.96
N LEU A 201 -13.67 -17.46 -17.19
CA LEU A 201 -13.94 -17.99 -18.53
C LEU A 201 -15.07 -17.24 -19.25
N ASP A 202 -16.18 -16.95 -18.56
CA ASP A 202 -17.29 -16.19 -19.14
C ASP A 202 -16.87 -14.78 -19.56
N ILE A 203 -16.08 -14.09 -18.73
CA ILE A 203 -15.55 -12.77 -19.06
C ILE A 203 -14.60 -12.85 -20.25
N LEU A 204 -13.60 -13.73 -20.21
CA LEU A 204 -12.59 -13.85 -21.27
C LEU A 204 -13.21 -14.22 -22.63
N ARG A 205 -14.26 -15.06 -22.64
CA ARG A 205 -15.01 -15.40 -23.87
C ARG A 205 -15.64 -14.18 -24.55
N ARG A 206 -16.00 -13.12 -23.82
CA ARG A 206 -16.54 -11.88 -24.42
C ARG A 206 -15.50 -11.11 -25.24
N TYR A 207 -14.22 -11.30 -24.93
CA TYR A 207 -13.09 -10.59 -25.53
C TYR A 207 -12.24 -11.48 -26.44
N ALA A 208 -12.62 -12.74 -26.60
CA ALA A 208 -11.95 -13.66 -27.49
C ALA A 208 -12.42 -13.49 -28.95
N LEU A 209 -11.47 -13.49 -29.88
CA LEU A 209 -11.69 -13.37 -31.31
C LEU A 209 -11.60 -14.75 -31.98
N SER A 210 -12.58 -15.07 -32.83
CA SER A 210 -12.65 -16.35 -33.56
C SER A 210 -11.86 -16.34 -34.87
N TYR A 211 -11.46 -17.54 -35.31
CA TYR A 211 -10.76 -17.84 -36.57
C TYR A 211 -11.38 -17.15 -37.80
N GLY A 212 -10.54 -16.55 -38.66
CA GLY A 212 -10.94 -16.07 -40.00
C GLY A 212 -11.09 -14.55 -40.20
N ARG A 213 -10.83 -13.72 -39.18
CA ARG A 213 -10.64 -12.27 -39.39
C ARG A 213 -9.17 -11.95 -39.66
N GLU A 214 -8.89 -11.29 -40.79
CA GLU A 214 -7.58 -10.68 -41.03
C GLU A 214 -7.47 -9.40 -40.20
N GLU A 215 -6.57 -9.36 -39.21
CA GLU A 215 -6.21 -8.12 -38.52
C GLU A 215 -4.77 -7.69 -38.85
N ARG A 216 -4.56 -6.37 -38.86
CA ARG A 216 -3.23 -5.78 -39.03
C ARG A 216 -2.52 -5.86 -37.68
N VAL A 217 -1.55 -6.76 -37.56
CA VAL A 217 -0.64 -6.80 -36.42
C VAL A 217 0.60 -5.98 -36.78
N GLY A 218 0.76 -4.82 -36.16
CA GLY A 218 1.84 -3.87 -36.47
C GLY A 218 1.70 -3.18 -37.83
N HIS A 219 2.82 -2.73 -38.41
CA HIS A 219 2.82 -1.88 -39.60
C HIS A 219 2.76 -2.61 -40.96
N THR A 220 2.95 -3.93 -41.04
CA THR A 220 3.20 -4.54 -42.37
C THR A 220 2.70 -5.97 -42.62
N VAL A 221 2.12 -6.71 -41.65
CA VAL A 221 1.70 -8.10 -41.91
C VAL A 221 0.25 -8.35 -41.49
N LYS A 222 -0.53 -8.93 -42.41
CA LYS A 222 -1.83 -9.55 -42.11
C LYS A 222 -1.57 -11.01 -41.82
N THR A 223 -1.86 -11.44 -40.59
CA THR A 223 -1.65 -12.83 -40.17
C THR A 223 -3.00 -13.43 -39.78
N PRO A 224 -3.34 -14.65 -40.23
CA PRO A 224 -4.51 -15.37 -39.71
C PRO A 224 -4.30 -15.62 -38.22
N VAL A 225 -5.12 -15.00 -37.38
CA VAL A 225 -4.97 -15.07 -35.93
C VAL A 225 -5.63 -16.36 -35.45
N ALA A 226 -4.83 -17.31 -34.94
CA ALA A 226 -5.34 -18.37 -34.06
C ALA A 226 -6.05 -17.69 -32.87
N GLY A 227 -7.15 -18.25 -32.35
CA GLY A 227 -8.04 -17.55 -31.41
C GLY A 227 -7.31 -16.65 -30.41
N TYR A 228 -7.52 -15.33 -30.52
CA TYR A 228 -6.78 -14.32 -29.75
C TYR A 228 -7.67 -13.63 -28.74
N LEU A 229 -7.13 -13.38 -27.56
CA LEU A 229 -7.81 -12.65 -26.50
C LEU A 229 -7.38 -11.18 -26.54
N ASP A 230 -8.28 -10.30 -26.96
CA ASP A 230 -8.01 -8.86 -27.05
C ASP A 230 -8.65 -8.11 -25.87
N LEU A 231 -7.91 -8.04 -24.77
CA LEU A 231 -8.34 -7.33 -23.56
C LEU A 231 -8.21 -5.81 -23.67
N THR A 232 -7.65 -5.27 -24.76
CA THR A 232 -7.63 -3.81 -24.98
C THR A 232 -9.03 -3.26 -25.26
N ARG A 233 -9.98 -4.13 -25.63
CA ARG A 233 -11.39 -3.82 -25.89
C ARG A 233 -12.26 -3.77 -24.64
N VAL A 234 -11.71 -4.09 -23.47
CA VAL A 234 -12.44 -3.96 -22.20
C VAL A 234 -12.72 -2.47 -21.95
N THR A 235 -14.01 -2.12 -21.84
CA THR A 235 -14.43 -0.73 -21.61
C THR A 235 -13.87 -0.23 -20.27
N PRO A 236 -13.23 0.96 -20.22
CA PRO A 236 -12.84 1.60 -18.98
C PRO A 236 -14.03 1.77 -18.02
N GLU A 237 -13.75 1.62 -16.74
CA GLU A 237 -14.69 1.67 -15.60
C GLU A 237 -15.84 0.65 -15.67
N SER A 238 -15.73 -0.36 -16.54
CA SER A 238 -16.70 -1.45 -16.60
C SER A 238 -16.57 -2.42 -15.42
N LEU A 239 -17.62 -3.22 -15.21
CA LEU A 239 -17.57 -4.33 -14.26
C LEU A 239 -16.45 -5.31 -14.62
N ASP A 240 -16.30 -5.62 -15.92
CA ASP A 240 -15.28 -6.55 -16.43
C ASP A 240 -13.86 -6.04 -16.12
N GLN A 241 -13.59 -4.74 -16.31
CA GLN A 241 -12.30 -4.16 -15.92
C GLN A 241 -12.05 -4.32 -14.42
N ARG A 242 -13.00 -3.91 -13.57
CA ARG A 242 -12.83 -3.98 -12.10
C ARG A 242 -12.59 -5.40 -11.62
N VAL A 243 -13.34 -6.34 -12.18
CA VAL A 243 -13.32 -7.74 -11.78
C VAL A 243 -12.03 -8.43 -12.24
N LEU A 244 -11.58 -8.23 -13.49
CA LEU A 244 -10.31 -8.76 -13.97
C LEU A 244 -9.11 -8.11 -13.26
N ALA A 245 -9.15 -6.79 -13.02
CA ALA A 245 -8.12 -6.08 -12.28
C ALA A 245 -7.98 -6.59 -10.85
N GLY A 246 -9.11 -6.80 -10.15
CA GLY A 246 -9.12 -7.36 -8.81
C GLY A 246 -8.62 -8.81 -8.76
N HIS A 247 -8.93 -9.62 -9.77
CA HIS A 247 -8.40 -10.99 -9.87
C HIS A 247 -6.89 -11.02 -10.12
N LEU A 248 -6.37 -10.11 -10.96
CA LEU A 248 -4.93 -9.95 -11.17
C LEU A 248 -4.23 -9.50 -9.88
N ALA A 249 -4.81 -8.52 -9.16
CA ALA A 249 -4.29 -8.07 -7.87
C ALA A 249 -4.29 -9.19 -6.82
N TYR A 250 -5.34 -10.02 -6.77
CA TYR A 250 -5.38 -11.22 -5.94
C TYR A 250 -4.19 -12.16 -6.22
N HIS A 251 -3.89 -12.42 -7.50
CA HIS A 251 -2.76 -13.29 -7.87
C HIS A 251 -1.41 -12.71 -7.50
N VAL A 252 -1.21 -11.40 -7.68
CA VAL A 252 -0.01 -10.70 -7.20
C VAL A 252 0.12 -10.84 -5.68
N ALA A 253 -0.97 -10.60 -4.93
CA ALA A 253 -0.97 -10.70 -3.48
C ALA A 253 -0.62 -12.11 -2.99
N GLU A 254 -1.16 -13.15 -3.62
CA GLU A 254 -0.83 -14.54 -3.28
C GLU A 254 0.64 -14.90 -3.54
N LEU A 255 1.22 -14.44 -4.66
CA LEU A 255 2.64 -14.65 -4.97
C LEU A 255 3.55 -13.97 -3.93
N VAL A 256 3.18 -12.78 -3.46
CA VAL A 256 3.90 -12.09 -2.38
C VAL A 256 3.73 -12.82 -1.05
N ASN A 257 2.50 -13.21 -0.68
CA ASN A 257 2.21 -13.91 0.56
C ASN A 257 2.94 -15.26 0.66
N ARG A 258 3.13 -15.94 -0.47
CA ARG A 258 3.89 -17.20 -0.58
C ARG A 258 5.41 -17.00 -0.71
N LYS A 259 5.91 -15.77 -0.60
CA LYS A 259 7.33 -15.42 -0.69
C LYS A 259 7.97 -15.78 -2.05
N VAL A 260 7.17 -15.96 -3.11
CA VAL A 260 7.66 -16.19 -4.48
C VAL A 260 8.34 -14.94 -5.03
N MET A 261 7.88 -13.76 -4.59
CA MET A 261 8.45 -12.47 -4.95
C MET A 261 8.27 -11.45 -3.82
N ARG A 262 9.15 -10.44 -3.78
CA ARG A 262 9.09 -9.30 -2.83
C ARG A 262 9.23 -7.97 -3.58
N PRO A 263 8.18 -7.55 -4.33
CA PRO A 263 8.21 -6.31 -5.10
C PRO A 263 8.29 -5.09 -4.20
N THR A 264 8.92 -4.06 -4.73
CA THR A 264 8.81 -2.69 -4.20
C THR A 264 8.04 -1.78 -5.13
N LEU A 265 7.79 -2.19 -6.37
CA LEU A 265 6.98 -1.44 -7.33
C LEU A 265 6.31 -2.39 -8.34
N ILE A 266 5.25 -1.88 -8.96
CA ILE A 266 4.53 -2.54 -10.05
C ILE A 266 4.85 -1.79 -11.34
N ALA A 267 5.27 -2.53 -12.38
CA ALA A 267 5.47 -1.97 -13.69
C ALA A 267 4.27 -2.30 -14.60
N VAL A 268 3.78 -1.31 -15.34
CA VAL A 268 2.68 -1.45 -16.30
C VAL A 268 3.15 -1.06 -17.69
N SER A 269 2.96 -1.95 -18.67
CA SER A 269 3.24 -1.66 -20.08
C SER A 269 2.19 -0.70 -20.65
N LYS A 270 2.61 0.42 -21.25
CA LYS A 270 1.71 1.39 -21.92
C LYS A 270 1.07 0.90 -23.23
N VAL A 271 1.50 -0.27 -23.72
CA VAL A 271 1.10 -0.82 -25.04
C VAL A 271 0.09 -1.97 -24.90
N ALA A 272 -0.11 -2.47 -23.68
CA ALA A 272 -1.04 -3.57 -23.38
C ALA A 272 -2.43 -3.02 -22.97
N ALA A 273 -3.35 -3.87 -22.48
CA ALA A 273 -4.63 -3.50 -21.87
C ALA A 273 -4.46 -2.62 -20.61
N THR A 274 -3.94 -1.41 -20.80
CA THR A 274 -3.44 -0.49 -19.76
C THR A 274 -4.54 -0.17 -18.76
N GLY A 275 -5.81 -0.12 -19.19
CA GLY A 275 -6.94 0.06 -18.28
C GLY A 275 -7.02 -1.03 -17.19
N ILE A 276 -6.91 -2.31 -17.53
CA ILE A 276 -6.96 -3.41 -16.55
C ILE A 276 -5.70 -3.38 -15.69
N LEU A 277 -4.54 -3.18 -16.31
CA LEU A 277 -3.25 -3.24 -15.63
C LEU A 277 -3.06 -2.09 -14.64
N SER A 278 -3.44 -0.87 -15.01
CA SER A 278 -3.45 0.29 -14.11
C SER A 278 -4.45 0.11 -12.98
N ALA A 279 -5.67 -0.36 -13.29
CA ALA A 279 -6.67 -0.63 -12.25
C ALA A 279 -6.19 -1.71 -11.26
N ALA A 280 -5.46 -2.73 -11.72
CA ALA A 280 -4.87 -3.74 -10.85
C ALA A 280 -3.73 -3.16 -10.00
N ALA A 281 -2.88 -2.31 -10.60
CA ALA A 281 -1.81 -1.62 -9.89
C ALA A 281 -2.35 -0.67 -8.81
N ASP A 282 -3.47 0.03 -9.07
CA ASP A 282 -4.12 0.94 -8.12
C ASP A 282 -4.75 0.21 -6.92
N LEU A 283 -5.11 -1.06 -7.08
CA LEU A 283 -5.58 -1.89 -5.96
C LEU A 283 -4.44 -2.36 -5.04
N LEU A 284 -3.21 -2.42 -5.56
CA LEU A 284 -2.07 -2.93 -4.83
C LEU A 284 -1.38 -1.81 -4.03
N PRO A 285 -0.77 -2.12 -2.87
CA PRO A 285 -0.07 -1.13 -2.06
C PRO A 285 1.30 -0.76 -2.65
N PHE A 286 1.56 -1.00 -3.94
CA PHE A 286 2.86 -0.75 -4.56
C PHE A 286 2.83 0.50 -5.44
N PRO A 287 3.91 1.30 -5.49
CA PRO A 287 4.03 2.33 -6.51
C PRO A 287 3.95 1.73 -7.91
N ALA A 288 3.18 2.35 -8.80
CA ALA A 288 3.16 2.01 -10.21
C ALA A 288 4.22 2.83 -10.97
N VAL A 289 4.95 2.17 -11.86
CA VAL A 289 5.73 2.79 -12.93
C VAL A 289 5.21 2.31 -14.27
N TYR A 290 5.31 3.17 -15.28
CA TYR A 290 4.86 2.88 -16.62
C TYR A 290 6.08 2.68 -17.52
N VAL A 291 6.11 1.55 -18.23
CA VAL A 291 7.19 1.21 -19.16
C VAL A 291 6.71 1.29 -20.60
N SER A 292 7.49 1.98 -21.43
CA SER A 292 7.25 2.13 -22.86
C SER A 292 8.59 2.02 -23.60
N PRO A 293 9.00 0.80 -24.00
CA PRO A 293 10.28 0.59 -24.67
C PRO A 293 10.32 1.21 -26.09
N TYR A 294 9.14 1.54 -26.63
CA TYR A 294 8.94 2.09 -27.96
C TYR A 294 8.27 3.47 -27.89
N GLY A 295 8.43 4.30 -28.93
CA GLY A 295 7.74 5.59 -29.05
C GLY A 295 8.58 6.82 -28.66
N PRO A 296 7.95 8.01 -28.50
CA PRO A 296 8.64 9.29 -28.35
C PRO A 296 9.47 9.39 -27.07
N ASN A 297 9.17 8.57 -26.05
CA ASN A 297 9.87 8.53 -24.77
C ASN A 297 11.02 7.51 -24.75
N ARG A 298 11.52 7.04 -25.90
CA ARG A 298 12.61 6.02 -25.96
C ARG A 298 13.88 6.43 -25.20
N GLY A 299 14.13 7.74 -25.04
CA GLY A 299 15.24 8.26 -24.24
C GLY A 299 15.03 8.19 -22.72
N ASN A 300 13.80 8.01 -22.26
CA ASN A 300 13.43 7.76 -20.87
C ASN A 300 12.21 6.82 -20.80
N PRO A 301 12.42 5.50 -21.02
CA PRO A 301 11.33 4.55 -21.26
C PRO A 301 10.56 4.14 -20.00
N VAL A 302 10.94 4.64 -18.82
CA VAL A 302 10.30 4.35 -17.53
C VAL A 302 9.81 5.64 -16.89
N GLU A 303 8.51 5.74 -16.68
CA GLU A 303 7.84 6.89 -16.07
C GLU A 303 7.28 6.52 -14.70
N GLY A 304 7.43 7.40 -13.71
CA GLY A 304 6.98 7.19 -12.33
C GLY A 304 8.12 7.25 -11.33
N PHE A 305 7.79 7.11 -10.04
CA PHE A 305 8.77 7.19 -8.96
C PHE A 305 9.42 5.82 -8.70
N TYR A 306 10.75 5.77 -8.79
CA TYR A 306 11.54 4.60 -8.44
C TYR A 306 12.93 5.01 -7.92
N GLU A 307 13.56 4.09 -7.19
CA GLU A 307 14.95 4.17 -6.78
C GLU A 307 15.77 3.05 -7.44
N LYS A 308 17.06 3.29 -7.68
CA LYS A 308 17.95 2.22 -8.16
C LYS A 308 18.00 1.08 -7.15
N GLY A 309 17.80 -0.14 -7.63
CA GLY A 309 17.69 -1.35 -6.82
C GLY A 309 16.25 -1.76 -6.52
N ASP A 310 15.24 -0.93 -6.81
CA ASP A 310 13.84 -1.31 -6.67
C ASP A 310 13.53 -2.63 -7.39
N ARG A 311 12.62 -3.43 -6.82
CA ARG A 311 12.21 -4.73 -7.33
C ARG A 311 10.87 -4.59 -8.03
N ALA A 312 10.87 -4.76 -9.34
CA ALA A 312 9.67 -4.62 -10.16
C ALA A 312 9.02 -5.96 -10.48
N VAL A 313 7.70 -5.97 -10.41
CA VAL A 313 6.85 -6.98 -11.07
C VAL A 313 6.15 -6.31 -12.24
N LEU A 314 6.35 -6.84 -13.45
CA LEU A 314 5.66 -6.36 -14.65
C LEU A 314 4.29 -7.02 -14.74
N LEU A 315 3.22 -6.22 -14.73
CA LEU A 315 1.87 -6.72 -15.03
C LEU A 315 1.65 -6.79 -16.52
N HIS A 316 1.01 -7.87 -16.95
CA HIS A 316 0.62 -8.07 -18.33
C HIS A 316 -0.78 -8.67 -18.45
N ASP A 317 -1.41 -8.46 -19.60
CA ASP A 317 -2.73 -8.98 -19.91
C ASP A 317 -2.64 -10.41 -20.44
N VAL A 318 -2.06 -10.60 -21.63
CA VAL A 318 -2.01 -11.90 -22.31
C VAL A 318 -0.59 -12.22 -22.77
N ALA A 319 0.01 -13.26 -22.19
CA ALA A 319 1.32 -13.74 -22.64
C ALA A 319 1.19 -14.55 -23.94
N LEU A 320 1.59 -13.93 -25.05
CA LEU A 320 1.64 -14.57 -26.39
C LEU A 320 3.05 -14.75 -26.95
N SER A 321 3.82 -13.66 -27.04
CA SER A 321 5.18 -13.64 -27.57
C SER A 321 6.09 -12.88 -26.62
N GLY A 322 7.33 -13.34 -26.47
CA GLY A 322 8.20 -12.85 -25.39
C GLY A 322 8.98 -11.58 -25.71
N HIS A 323 9.08 -11.15 -26.97
CA HIS A 323 9.95 -10.03 -27.36
C HIS A 323 9.57 -8.71 -26.67
N HIS A 324 8.30 -8.28 -26.75
CA HIS A 324 7.83 -7.07 -26.07
C HIS A 324 8.00 -7.14 -24.54
N LEU A 325 7.80 -8.32 -23.96
CA LEU A 325 7.99 -8.56 -22.54
C LEU A 325 9.47 -8.38 -22.15
N VAL A 326 10.38 -8.99 -22.90
CA VAL A 326 11.84 -8.85 -22.72
C VAL A 326 12.27 -7.40 -22.88
N ASP A 327 11.72 -6.66 -23.84
CA ASP A 327 12.03 -5.24 -24.04
C ASP A 327 11.61 -4.38 -22.84
N CYS A 328 10.41 -4.63 -22.30
CA CYS A 328 9.94 -3.97 -21.08
C CYS A 328 10.88 -4.27 -19.90
N MET A 329 11.25 -5.54 -19.71
CA MET A 329 12.15 -5.97 -18.64
C MET A 329 13.55 -5.34 -18.79
N THR A 330 14.05 -5.24 -20.03
CA THR A 330 15.34 -4.63 -20.35
C THR A 330 15.33 -3.12 -20.09
N ALA A 331 14.23 -2.43 -20.43
CA ALA A 331 14.06 -1.00 -20.14
C ALA A 331 14.07 -0.72 -18.62
N LEU A 332 13.36 -1.54 -17.83
CA LEU A 332 13.37 -1.45 -16.36
C LEU A 332 14.78 -1.68 -15.79
N ARG A 333 15.46 -2.74 -16.24
CA ARG A 333 16.83 -3.07 -15.81
C ARG A 333 17.82 -1.96 -16.16
N SER A 334 17.69 -1.34 -17.33
CA SER A 334 18.52 -0.21 -17.76
C SER A 334 18.32 1.04 -16.91
N ALA A 335 17.12 1.22 -16.33
CA ALA A 335 16.84 2.26 -15.34
C ALA A 335 17.40 1.94 -13.94
N GLY A 336 18.02 0.78 -13.75
CA GLY A 336 18.57 0.31 -12.48
C GLY A 336 17.55 -0.39 -11.58
N ILE A 337 16.42 -0.84 -12.14
CA ILE A 337 15.37 -1.58 -11.42
C ILE A 337 15.63 -3.08 -11.59
N ASN A 338 15.59 -3.84 -10.50
CA ASN A 338 15.66 -5.29 -10.53
C ASN A 338 14.30 -5.88 -10.97
N ALA A 339 14.15 -6.14 -12.26
CA ALA A 339 12.96 -6.75 -12.84
C ALA A 339 13.23 -8.24 -13.16
N ARG A 340 12.56 -9.15 -12.44
CA ARG A 340 12.65 -10.61 -12.64
C ARG A 340 11.30 -11.29 -12.87
N HIS A 341 10.21 -10.69 -12.41
CA HIS A 341 8.91 -11.33 -12.40
C HIS A 341 7.94 -10.63 -13.35
N ILE A 342 7.19 -11.42 -14.09
CA ILE A 342 6.03 -10.99 -14.87
C ILE A 342 4.81 -11.70 -14.28
N VAL A 343 3.71 -10.97 -14.08
CA VAL A 343 2.42 -11.54 -13.70
C VAL A 343 1.41 -11.24 -14.81
N ALA A 344 0.95 -12.28 -15.50
CA ALA A 344 -0.01 -12.18 -16.58
C ALA A 344 -1.40 -12.69 -16.16
N LEU A 345 -2.45 -12.03 -16.65
CA LEU A 345 -3.82 -12.52 -16.43
C LEU A 345 -4.06 -13.84 -17.18
N ALA A 346 -3.60 -13.95 -18.42
CA ALA A 346 -3.78 -15.15 -19.23
C ALA A 346 -2.52 -15.52 -20.02
N GLU A 347 -2.33 -16.81 -20.27
CA GLU A 347 -1.26 -17.38 -21.11
C GLU A 347 -1.88 -18.32 -22.14
N HIS A 348 -1.38 -18.26 -23.35
CA HIS A 348 -1.84 -19.10 -24.45
C HIS A 348 -1.21 -20.50 -24.41
N ASP A 349 -2.03 -21.55 -24.40
CA ASP A 349 -1.65 -22.96 -24.26
C ASP A 349 -1.18 -23.61 -25.59
N GLY A 350 -0.37 -22.90 -26.37
CA GLY A 350 0.12 -23.37 -27.67
C GLY A 350 1.63 -23.51 -27.66
N GLN A 351 2.13 -24.72 -27.36
CA GLN A 351 3.55 -25.14 -27.37
C GLN A 351 4.56 -23.96 -27.34
N ASN A 352 4.71 -23.36 -26.16
CA ASN A 352 5.40 -22.08 -25.96
C ASN A 352 6.91 -22.22 -25.72
N GLU A 353 7.56 -23.28 -26.25
CA GLU A 353 8.98 -23.56 -26.03
C GLU A 353 9.87 -22.35 -26.36
N ALA A 354 9.49 -21.56 -27.36
CA ALA A 354 10.19 -20.33 -27.73
C ALA A 354 10.01 -19.19 -26.71
N LEU A 355 8.83 -19.02 -26.11
CA LEU A 355 8.62 -18.05 -25.04
C LEU A 355 9.37 -18.47 -23.79
N ASP A 356 9.23 -19.73 -23.38
CA ASP A 356 9.89 -20.27 -22.19
C ASP A 356 11.40 -20.17 -22.31
N SER A 357 11.97 -20.53 -23.46
CA SER A 357 13.41 -20.37 -23.74
C SER A 357 13.83 -18.91 -23.67
N LEU A 358 13.09 -18.00 -24.29
CA LEU A 358 13.43 -16.57 -24.31
C LEU A 358 13.36 -15.96 -22.91
N LEU A 359 12.37 -16.32 -22.10
CA LEU A 359 12.26 -15.88 -20.70
C LEU A 359 13.40 -16.46 -19.85
N GLN A 360 13.72 -17.74 -20.01
CA GLN A 360 14.79 -18.42 -19.29
C GLN A 360 16.17 -17.82 -19.61
N GLU A 361 16.47 -17.58 -20.89
CA GLU A 361 17.71 -16.93 -21.35
C GLU A 361 17.89 -15.53 -20.75
N ASN A 362 16.79 -14.83 -20.47
CA ASN A 362 16.78 -13.50 -19.88
C ASN A 362 16.59 -13.50 -18.35
N GLY A 363 16.55 -14.68 -17.71
CA GLY A 363 16.33 -14.82 -16.27
C GLY A 363 15.02 -14.19 -15.80
N ILE A 364 13.94 -14.39 -16.57
CA ILE A 364 12.60 -13.87 -16.29
C ILE A 364 11.70 -15.03 -15.85
N MET A 365 11.02 -14.84 -14.72
CA MET A 365 10.01 -15.74 -14.20
C MET A 365 8.62 -15.22 -14.58
N MET A 366 7.85 -16.02 -15.30
CA MET A 366 6.46 -15.72 -15.65
C MET A 366 5.52 -16.44 -14.67
N HIS A 367 4.53 -15.69 -14.18
CA HIS A 367 3.44 -16.20 -13.37
C HIS A 367 2.13 -15.88 -14.05
N THR A 368 1.27 -16.88 -14.24
CA THR A 368 0.01 -16.68 -14.96
C THR A 368 -1.17 -17.08 -14.08
N ALA A 369 -2.24 -16.29 -14.10
CA ALA A 369 -3.47 -16.64 -13.39
C ALA A 369 -4.21 -17.81 -14.06
N VAL A 370 -4.38 -17.74 -15.39
CA VAL A 370 -5.06 -18.78 -16.16
C VAL A 370 -4.33 -19.13 -17.45
N LYS A 371 -4.34 -20.41 -17.84
CA LYS A 371 -3.99 -20.84 -19.20
C LYS A 371 -5.25 -20.96 -20.03
N PHE A 372 -5.22 -20.50 -21.28
CA PHE A 372 -6.32 -20.68 -22.22
C PHE A 372 -5.86 -21.42 -23.47
N THR A 373 -6.68 -22.37 -23.93
CA THR A 373 -6.47 -23.08 -25.19
C THR A 373 -7.42 -22.45 -26.24
N PRO A 374 -6.89 -21.88 -27.33
CA PRO A 374 -7.74 -21.35 -28.40
C PRO A 374 -8.49 -22.47 -29.12
N GLY A 375 -9.68 -22.16 -29.64
CA GLY A 375 -10.44 -23.10 -30.45
C GLY A 375 -9.76 -23.47 -31.76
N THR A 376 -9.65 -24.76 -32.04
CA THR A 376 -9.24 -25.33 -33.33
C THR A 376 -10.47 -25.56 -34.22
N GLY A 377 -10.31 -25.37 -35.54
CA GLY A 377 -11.43 -25.26 -36.48
C GLY A 377 -12.44 -26.41 -36.46
N HIS A 378 -13.72 -26.03 -36.68
CA HIS A 378 -15.01 -26.74 -36.81
C HIS A 378 -16.01 -26.56 -35.64
N HIS A 379 -15.57 -26.14 -34.46
CA HIS A 379 -16.44 -25.60 -33.41
C HIS A 379 -16.01 -24.15 -33.09
N PRO A 380 -16.80 -23.12 -33.47
CA PRO A 380 -16.35 -21.72 -33.43
C PRO A 380 -16.43 -21.11 -32.03
N GLN A 381 -15.99 -21.83 -30.99
CA GLN A 381 -15.75 -21.21 -29.69
C GLN A 381 -14.35 -20.61 -29.70
N ALA A 382 -14.23 -19.30 -29.46
CA ALA A 382 -12.95 -18.60 -29.48
C ALA A 382 -11.99 -19.06 -28.36
N VAL A 383 -12.53 -19.67 -27.29
CA VAL A 383 -11.79 -20.30 -26.20
C VAL A 383 -12.35 -21.71 -25.98
N GLU A 384 -11.53 -22.73 -26.21
CA GLU A 384 -11.89 -24.15 -26.05
C GLU A 384 -11.90 -24.56 -24.58
N SER A 385 -10.85 -24.20 -23.84
CA SER A 385 -10.73 -24.51 -22.43
C SER A 385 -9.88 -23.47 -21.68
N ILE A 386 -10.07 -23.40 -20.36
CA ILE A 386 -9.20 -22.68 -19.44
C ILE A 386 -8.75 -23.64 -18.34
N GLN A 387 -7.46 -23.62 -18.04
CA GLN A 387 -6.90 -24.30 -16.89
C GLN A 387 -6.45 -23.25 -15.85
N PRO A 388 -6.97 -23.29 -14.61
CA PRO A 388 -6.38 -22.52 -13.53
C PRO A 388 -4.93 -22.96 -13.33
N LEU A 389 -4.04 -22.01 -13.10
CA LEU A 389 -2.73 -22.36 -12.54
C LEU A 389 -2.77 -22.15 -11.03
N GLY A 390 -2.37 -23.17 -10.31
CA GLY A 390 -1.98 -22.99 -8.91
C GLY A 390 -0.81 -22.00 -8.85
N ILE A 391 -0.70 -21.27 -7.73
CA ILE A 391 0.49 -20.45 -7.52
C ILE A 391 1.68 -21.40 -7.35
N THR A 392 2.56 -21.42 -8.36
CA THR A 392 3.76 -22.24 -8.41
C THR A 392 4.99 -21.34 -8.38
N GLY A 393 6.04 -21.78 -7.71
CA GLY A 393 7.28 -21.02 -7.54
C GLY A 393 7.96 -21.37 -6.23
N SER A 394 9.26 -21.69 -6.29
CA SER A 394 10.08 -21.71 -5.07
C SER A 394 10.29 -20.28 -4.58
N PRO A 395 10.47 -20.06 -3.26
CA PRO A 395 10.87 -18.75 -2.74
C PRO A 395 12.11 -18.26 -3.48
N ASP A 396 12.14 -16.98 -3.85
CA ASP A 396 13.32 -16.39 -4.49
C ASP A 396 14.53 -16.53 -3.53
N PRO A 397 15.63 -17.21 -3.91
CA PRO A 397 16.78 -17.41 -3.05
C PRO A 397 17.49 -16.10 -2.68
N ASP A 398 17.33 -15.03 -3.47
CA ASP A 398 17.81 -13.68 -3.13
C ASP A 398 16.82 -12.92 -2.22
N ALA A 399 15.64 -13.50 -1.95
CA ALA A 399 14.62 -12.97 -1.04
C ALA A 399 14.72 -13.56 0.38
N ALA A 400 15.94 -13.94 0.81
CA ALA A 400 16.20 -14.40 2.18
C ALA A 400 15.48 -13.50 3.21
N PRO A 401 14.74 -14.07 4.17
CA PRO A 401 14.05 -13.31 5.20
C PRO A 401 15.08 -12.60 6.06
N GLN A 402 15.30 -11.35 5.70
CA GLN A 402 16.07 -10.39 6.45
C GLN A 402 15.21 -10.00 7.66
N CYS A 403 15.68 -10.26 8.88
CA CYS A 403 14.93 -9.97 10.10
C CYS A 403 15.07 -8.49 10.51
N LEU A 404 13.94 -7.83 10.82
CA LEU A 404 13.95 -6.44 11.28
C LEU A 404 14.57 -6.30 12.66
N LEU A 405 14.18 -7.15 13.60
CA LEU A 405 14.67 -7.06 14.97
C LEU A 405 16.15 -7.42 15.05
N CYS A 406 16.66 -8.36 14.24
CA CYS A 406 18.11 -8.55 14.12
C CYS A 406 18.83 -7.28 13.64
N ASP A 407 18.25 -6.49 12.74
CA ASP A 407 18.85 -5.20 12.34
C ASP A 407 18.89 -4.23 13.52
N VAL A 408 17.81 -4.16 14.32
CA VAL A 408 17.73 -3.35 15.55
C VAL A 408 18.81 -3.76 16.54
N LEU A 409 18.91 -5.06 16.81
CA LEU A 409 19.87 -5.63 17.76
C LEU A 409 21.33 -5.37 17.36
N ASN A 410 21.60 -5.28 16.05
CA ASN A 410 22.91 -5.02 15.46
C ASN A 410 23.15 -3.54 15.09
N ASP A 411 22.24 -2.64 15.48
CA ASP A 411 22.32 -1.20 15.20
C ASP A 411 22.53 -0.85 13.72
N ALA A 412 21.81 -1.56 12.84
CA ALA A 412 21.93 -1.38 11.40
C ALA A 412 21.28 -0.06 10.92
N GLU A 413 21.78 0.46 9.80
CA GLU A 413 21.19 1.64 9.12
C GLU A 413 19.81 1.37 8.49
N THR A 414 19.39 0.10 8.45
CA THR A 414 18.16 -0.36 7.80
C THR A 414 16.93 -0.30 8.70
N THR A 415 17.06 0.14 9.96
CA THR A 415 15.94 0.14 10.91
C THR A 415 14.99 1.34 10.70
N PRO A 416 13.67 1.19 10.91
CA PRO A 416 12.71 2.29 10.86
C PRO A 416 13.09 3.44 11.81
N PHE A 417 13.74 3.14 12.94
CA PHE A 417 14.23 4.11 13.91
C PHE A 417 15.20 5.13 13.32
N ARG A 418 16.05 4.73 12.36
CA ARG A 418 16.94 5.65 11.65
C ARG A 418 16.20 6.64 10.75
N GLY A 419 14.91 6.39 10.49
CA GLY A 419 14.01 7.36 9.88
C GLY A 419 13.39 8.38 10.85
N LEU A 420 13.53 8.17 12.15
CA LEU A 420 13.01 9.04 13.20
C LEU A 420 14.13 9.83 13.90
N PHE A 421 15.31 9.22 14.07
CA PHE A 421 16.42 9.80 14.81
C PHE A 421 17.74 9.70 14.05
N GLY A 422 18.47 10.81 13.98
CA GLY A 422 19.88 10.81 13.58
C GLY A 422 20.77 10.22 14.68
N ARG A 423 21.94 9.68 14.30
CA ARG A 423 22.91 9.11 15.26
C ARG A 423 23.41 10.10 16.32
N GLU A 424 23.47 11.38 15.96
CA GLU A 424 23.85 12.45 16.87
C GLU A 424 22.76 12.78 17.90
N GLU A 425 21.49 12.49 17.58
CA GLU A 425 20.35 12.75 18.44
C GLU A 425 20.09 11.59 19.40
N LEU A 426 20.03 10.37 18.89
CA LEU A 426 19.81 9.17 19.70
C LEU A 426 20.55 7.96 19.10
N GLN A 427 21.42 7.38 19.92
CA GLN A 427 22.35 6.34 19.46
C GLN A 427 21.68 5.01 19.13
N SER A 428 20.57 4.65 19.78
CA SER A 428 19.86 3.38 19.54
C SER A 428 18.48 3.44 20.17
N GLU A 429 17.54 2.64 19.66
CA GLU A 429 16.24 2.36 20.28
C GLU A 429 16.31 1.34 21.44
N VAL A 430 17.49 0.78 21.72
CA VAL A 430 17.73 -0.14 22.84
C VAL A 430 17.70 0.63 24.16
N LEU A 431 16.85 0.16 25.07
CA LEU A 431 16.64 0.72 26.42
C LEU A 431 17.45 -0.04 27.47
N ALA A 432 17.52 -1.36 27.38
CA ALA A 432 18.26 -2.22 28.31
C ALA A 432 18.64 -3.57 27.68
N ARG A 433 19.64 -4.25 28.26
CA ARG A 433 20.05 -5.63 27.92
C ARG A 433 20.23 -6.45 29.19
N ALA A 434 19.62 -7.62 29.25
CA ALA A 434 19.72 -8.53 30.41
C ALA A 434 19.33 -9.97 30.02
N ASP A 435 20.02 -10.96 30.58
CA ASP A 435 19.64 -12.38 30.54
C ASP A 435 19.38 -12.99 29.14
N GLY A 436 20.12 -12.52 28.10
CA GLY A 436 19.91 -12.96 26.72
C GLY A 436 18.76 -12.26 26.00
N PHE A 437 18.26 -11.15 26.57
CA PHE A 437 17.18 -10.35 26.01
C PHE A 437 17.55 -8.87 25.94
N VAL A 438 16.85 -8.17 25.07
CA VAL A 438 16.99 -6.73 24.81
C VAL A 438 15.62 -6.08 24.89
N VAL A 439 15.55 -5.00 25.67
CA VAL A 439 14.36 -4.14 25.74
C VAL A 439 14.54 -3.02 24.72
N VAL A 440 13.60 -2.88 23.80
CA VAL A 440 13.64 -1.86 22.74
C VAL A 440 12.39 -1.00 22.77
N ALA A 441 12.54 0.30 22.48
CA ALA A 441 11.42 1.20 22.28
C ALA A 441 10.69 0.84 20.97
N ASP A 442 9.37 0.69 20.99
CA ASP A 442 8.61 0.43 19.77
C ASP A 442 8.53 1.71 18.92
N VAL A 443 8.92 1.63 17.64
CA VAL A 443 8.83 2.71 16.64
C VAL A 443 7.40 2.93 16.13
N ALA A 444 6.48 2.03 16.47
CA ALA A 444 5.07 2.10 16.17
C ALA A 444 4.22 1.85 17.44
N PRO A 445 4.35 2.69 18.48
CA PRO A 445 3.77 2.40 19.79
C PRO A 445 2.23 2.54 19.77
N LEU A 446 1.53 1.54 20.34
CA LEU A 446 0.07 1.61 20.58
C LEU A 446 -0.30 2.64 21.66
N THR A 447 0.44 2.63 22.76
CA THR A 447 0.25 3.55 23.88
C THR A 447 1.58 4.16 24.29
N ARG A 448 1.53 5.25 25.06
CA ARG A 448 2.72 5.87 25.64
C ARG A 448 3.36 4.88 26.63
N GLY A 449 4.65 4.59 26.46
CA GLY A 449 5.38 3.61 27.29
C GLY A 449 5.46 2.18 26.71
N HIS A 450 4.97 1.96 25.49
CA HIS A 450 5.06 0.66 24.79
C HIS A 450 6.52 0.30 24.45
N VAL A 451 6.98 -0.85 24.94
CA VAL A 451 8.30 -1.45 24.61
C VAL A 451 8.15 -2.88 24.09
N LEU A 452 9.20 -3.40 23.46
CA LEU A 452 9.32 -4.81 23.11
C LEU A 452 10.45 -5.45 23.91
N ILE A 453 10.28 -6.71 24.32
CA ILE A 453 11.36 -7.57 24.83
C ILE A 453 11.67 -8.62 23.77
N VAL A 454 12.93 -8.68 23.34
CA VAL A 454 13.39 -9.45 22.18
C VAL A 454 14.59 -10.32 22.60
N PRO A 455 14.66 -11.62 22.25
CA PRO A 455 15.86 -12.42 22.48
C PRO A 455 17.00 -11.90 21.61
N ASP A 456 18.22 -11.91 22.14
CA ASP A 456 19.41 -11.46 21.40
C ASP A 456 19.81 -12.43 20.27
N GLU A 457 19.52 -13.72 20.45
CA GLU A 457 19.55 -14.73 19.40
C GLU A 457 18.25 -14.76 18.57
N HIS A 458 18.38 -15.13 17.29
CA HIS A 458 17.24 -15.22 16.38
C HIS A 458 16.38 -16.45 16.70
N ALA A 459 15.17 -16.21 17.18
CA ALA A 459 14.12 -17.21 17.37
C ALA A 459 12.83 -16.71 16.71
N LEU A 460 11.97 -17.61 16.19
CA LEU A 460 10.71 -17.20 15.53
C LEU A 460 9.60 -16.89 16.53
N SER A 461 9.62 -17.56 17.68
CA SER A 461 8.69 -17.34 18.78
C SER A 461 9.35 -17.60 20.14
N MET A 462 8.76 -17.10 21.22
CA MET A 462 9.22 -17.42 22.57
C MET A 462 9.14 -18.92 22.87
N ALA A 463 8.23 -19.66 22.22
CA ALA A 463 8.16 -21.12 22.35
C ALA A 463 9.37 -21.88 21.78
N ASP A 464 10.21 -21.25 20.95
CA ASP A 464 11.48 -21.84 20.48
C ASP A 464 12.63 -21.72 21.49
N LEU A 465 12.44 -20.94 22.58
CA LEU A 465 13.46 -20.73 23.60
C LEU A 465 13.46 -21.84 24.66
N SER A 466 14.59 -22.02 25.32
CA SER A 466 14.68 -22.99 26.42
C SER A 466 13.86 -22.56 27.64
N PRO A 467 13.34 -23.50 28.45
CA PRO A 467 12.61 -23.17 29.69
C PRO A 467 13.41 -22.27 30.66
N ALA A 468 14.74 -22.39 30.67
CA ALA A 468 15.64 -21.56 31.48
C ALA A 468 15.70 -20.12 30.94
N ALA A 469 15.81 -19.93 29.63
CA ALA A 469 15.75 -18.61 29.00
C ALA A 469 14.39 -17.94 29.25
N LEU A 470 13.29 -18.70 29.19
CA LEU A 470 11.94 -18.20 29.47
C LEU A 470 11.71 -17.83 30.93
N ALA A 471 12.39 -18.49 31.88
CA ALA A 471 12.40 -18.05 33.27
C ALA A 471 13.13 -16.71 33.43
N GLY A 472 14.25 -16.52 32.72
CA GLY A 472 14.95 -15.24 32.59
C GLY A 472 14.05 -14.13 32.02
N LEU A 473 13.34 -14.43 30.92
CA LEU A 473 12.37 -13.52 30.30
C LEU A 473 11.29 -13.08 31.29
N GLU A 474 10.72 -14.00 32.07
CA GLU A 474 9.68 -13.67 33.05
C GLU A 474 10.20 -12.73 34.15
N MET A 475 11.45 -12.92 34.60
CA MET A 475 12.09 -12.00 35.56
C MET A 475 12.30 -10.61 34.94
N LEU A 476 12.86 -10.54 33.73
CA LEU A 476 13.07 -9.29 33.02
C LEU A 476 11.74 -8.57 32.76
N ARG A 477 10.71 -9.29 32.30
CA ARG A 477 9.37 -8.75 32.03
C ARG A 477 8.78 -8.11 33.28
N ARG A 478 8.90 -8.76 34.46
CA ARG A 478 8.40 -8.19 35.73
C ARG A 478 9.15 -6.91 36.09
N HIS A 479 10.47 -6.88 35.90
CA HIS A 479 11.26 -5.67 36.12
C HIS A 479 10.82 -4.54 35.18
N VAL A 480 10.73 -4.80 33.88
CA VAL A 480 10.24 -3.85 32.86
C VAL A 480 8.83 -3.36 33.19
N THR A 481 7.97 -4.24 33.66
CA THR A 481 6.61 -3.90 34.10
C THR A 481 6.62 -2.92 35.28
N SER A 482 7.51 -3.11 36.27
CA SER A 482 7.67 -2.17 37.40
C SER A 482 8.11 -0.79 36.92
N VAL A 483 9.15 -0.75 36.07
CA VAL A 483 9.68 0.50 35.50
C VAL A 483 8.59 1.27 34.75
N ILE A 484 7.78 0.56 33.96
CA ILE A 484 6.69 1.17 33.19
C ILE A 484 5.55 1.64 34.11
N ARG A 485 5.12 0.82 35.08
CA ARG A 485 4.08 1.19 36.05
C ARG A 485 4.46 2.47 36.81
N GLU A 486 5.71 2.55 37.28
CA GLU A 486 6.22 3.71 38.01
C GLU A 486 6.37 4.94 37.11
N GLY A 487 6.94 4.76 35.91
CA GLY A 487 7.22 5.86 34.99
C GLY A 487 5.99 6.45 34.29
N PHE A 488 4.95 5.64 34.07
CA PHE A 488 3.78 6.04 33.29
C PHE A 488 2.46 6.00 34.09
N ALA A 489 2.49 5.55 35.34
CA ALA A 489 1.32 5.47 36.23
C ALA A 489 0.13 4.73 35.61
N SER A 490 0.40 3.58 34.99
CA SER A 490 -0.61 2.75 34.31
C SER A 490 -0.30 1.28 34.52
N GLU A 491 -1.35 0.45 34.53
CA GLU A 491 -1.21 -1.00 34.50
C GLU A 491 -0.61 -1.47 33.18
N VAL A 492 -0.08 -2.69 33.16
CA VAL A 492 0.70 -3.19 32.02
C VAL A 492 0.18 -4.55 31.60
N VAL A 493 -0.03 -4.69 30.30
CA VAL A 493 -0.31 -5.96 29.63
C VAL A 493 0.90 -6.35 28.80
N ALA A 494 1.18 -7.65 28.68
CA ALA A 494 2.17 -8.14 27.74
C ALA A 494 1.58 -9.20 26.80
N PHE A 495 2.03 -9.26 25.56
CA PHE A 495 1.50 -10.22 24.59
C PHE A 495 2.48 -10.55 23.47
N GLU A 496 2.31 -11.73 22.90
CA GLU A 496 3.05 -12.21 21.73
C GLU A 496 2.07 -12.87 20.74
N HIS A 497 2.32 -12.70 19.45
CA HIS A 497 1.84 -13.61 18.42
C HIS A 497 3.03 -14.50 17.99
N GLY A 498 3.05 -15.74 18.46
CA GLY A 498 4.16 -16.66 18.25
C GLY A 498 4.05 -17.41 16.92
N LEU A 499 5.09 -17.28 16.10
CA LEU A 499 5.20 -17.91 14.79
C LEU A 499 5.99 -19.20 14.85
N CYS A 500 5.52 -20.24 14.16
CA CYS A 500 6.19 -21.55 14.15
C CYS A 500 6.57 -22.05 12.75
N ASP A 501 6.07 -21.41 11.68
CA ASP A 501 6.40 -21.75 10.29
C ASP A 501 7.24 -20.62 9.64
N PRO A 502 8.51 -20.87 9.28
CA PRO A 502 9.35 -19.89 8.59
C PRO A 502 8.87 -19.57 7.16
N ASN A 503 8.00 -20.40 6.57
CA ASN A 503 7.48 -20.20 5.21
C ASN A 503 6.19 -19.39 5.17
N LEU A 504 5.42 -19.35 6.27
CA LEU A 504 4.32 -18.41 6.40
C LEU A 504 4.91 -17.01 6.58
N SER A 505 4.40 -16.03 5.81
CA SER A 505 4.66 -14.62 6.15
C SER A 505 4.12 -14.41 7.55
N SER A 506 4.94 -13.87 8.45
CA SER A 506 4.39 -13.36 9.70
C SER A 506 3.24 -12.44 9.34
N ALA A 507 2.07 -12.71 9.89
CA ALA A 507 0.94 -11.82 9.73
C ALA A 507 1.26 -10.42 10.33
N CYS A 508 2.35 -10.31 11.12
CA CYS A 508 2.92 -9.07 11.64
C CYS A 508 4.08 -8.48 10.78
N GLY A 509 4.66 -9.19 9.81
CA GLY A 509 5.79 -8.69 9.01
C GLY A 509 7.17 -8.73 9.71
N ILE A 510 7.25 -9.30 10.91
CA ILE A 510 8.46 -9.43 11.72
C ILE A 510 8.68 -10.91 12.05
N ASP A 511 9.74 -11.47 11.46
CA ASP A 511 10.11 -12.89 11.60
C ASP A 511 11.14 -13.07 12.75
N HIS A 512 10.83 -12.59 13.96
CA HIS A 512 11.65 -12.74 15.18
C HIS A 512 10.76 -12.57 16.41
N ALA A 513 10.96 -13.43 17.42
CA ALA A 513 10.20 -13.42 18.67
C ALA A 513 10.25 -12.06 19.36
N HIS A 514 9.09 -11.51 19.71
CA HIS A 514 9.02 -10.26 20.46
C HIS A 514 7.80 -10.26 21.37
N LEU A 515 8.02 -9.96 22.64
CA LEU A 515 6.97 -9.77 23.61
C LEU A 515 6.67 -8.27 23.69
N HIS A 516 5.48 -7.86 23.26
CA HIS A 516 5.00 -6.51 23.49
C HIS A 516 4.74 -6.32 24.98
N VAL A 517 5.13 -5.17 25.53
CA VAL A 517 4.81 -4.75 26.91
C VAL A 517 4.22 -3.36 26.83
N VAL A 518 2.94 -3.24 27.18
CA VAL A 518 2.09 -2.10 26.81
C VAL A 518 1.35 -1.57 28.03
N PRO A 519 1.46 -0.27 28.35
CA PRO A 519 0.59 0.39 29.31
C PRO A 519 -0.87 0.37 28.87
N LEU A 520 -1.74 -0.22 29.69
CA LEU A 520 -3.18 -0.33 29.45
C LEU A 520 -3.94 -0.70 30.73
N ASP A 521 -4.75 0.23 31.23
CA ASP A 521 -5.56 0.04 32.45
C ASP A 521 -6.81 -0.81 32.22
N GLN A 522 -7.29 -0.87 30.97
CA GLN A 522 -8.52 -1.58 30.64
C GLN A 522 -8.27 -3.09 30.48
N PRO A 523 -9.12 -3.95 31.05
CA PRO A 523 -8.92 -5.40 31.03
C PRO A 523 -9.03 -5.97 29.61
N VAL A 524 -8.06 -6.81 29.23
CA VAL A 524 -7.96 -7.41 27.88
C VAL A 524 -8.41 -8.88 27.87
N ALA A 525 -8.16 -9.61 28.95
CA ALA A 525 -8.41 -11.05 29.05
C ALA A 525 -9.86 -11.48 28.71
N PRO A 526 -10.93 -10.76 29.13
CA PRO A 526 -12.30 -11.15 28.77
C PRO A 526 -12.53 -11.19 27.26
N ARG A 527 -12.12 -10.15 26.52
CA ARG A 527 -12.27 -10.10 25.05
C ARG A 527 -11.45 -11.17 24.34
N PHE A 528 -10.26 -11.47 24.86
CA PHE A 528 -9.44 -12.54 24.32
C PHE A 528 -10.12 -13.91 24.47
N ARG A 529 -10.65 -14.20 25.67
CA ARG A 529 -11.35 -15.46 25.99
C ARG A 529 -12.69 -15.62 25.24
N GLU A 530 -13.35 -14.52 24.89
CA GLU A 530 -14.53 -14.54 24.01
C GLU A 530 -14.18 -14.89 22.57
N SER A 531 -12.99 -14.50 22.11
CA SER A 531 -12.55 -14.66 20.72
C SER A 531 -11.85 -16.00 20.46
N PHE A 532 -11.22 -16.58 21.49
CA PHE A 532 -10.39 -17.79 21.37
C PHE A 532 -10.61 -18.76 22.52
N ALA A 533 -10.50 -20.06 22.22
CA ALA A 533 -10.41 -21.11 23.22
C ALA A 533 -9.07 -21.03 23.96
N CYS A 534 -9.04 -20.23 25.02
CA CYS A 534 -7.84 -19.99 25.82
C CYS A 534 -7.63 -21.07 26.87
N ARG A 535 -6.37 -21.39 27.17
CA ARG A 535 -5.93 -22.15 28.33
C ARG A 535 -4.96 -21.30 29.16
N ASP A 536 -5.05 -21.41 30.47
CA ASP A 536 -4.12 -20.74 31.37
C ASP A 536 -2.86 -21.60 31.53
N ILE A 537 -1.68 -20.96 31.57
CA ILE A 537 -0.39 -21.62 31.80
C ILE A 537 0.25 -21.07 33.08
N GLY A 538 1.01 -21.87 33.80
CA GLY A 538 1.55 -21.46 35.10
C GLY A 538 2.74 -20.50 34.98
N SER A 539 3.48 -20.58 33.88
CA SER A 539 4.65 -19.75 33.62
C SER A 539 5.03 -19.74 32.14
N LEU A 540 5.84 -18.76 31.73
CA LEU A 540 6.41 -18.72 30.38
C LEU A 540 7.27 -19.96 30.07
N SER A 541 7.92 -20.56 31.07
CA SER A 541 8.75 -21.76 30.90
C SER A 541 7.98 -22.99 30.40
N GLU A 542 6.65 -22.99 30.52
CA GLU A 542 5.79 -24.07 30.00
C GLU A 542 5.49 -23.93 28.50
N LEU A 543 5.75 -22.76 27.89
CA LEU A 543 5.41 -22.48 26.48
C LEU A 543 5.90 -23.55 25.48
N PRO A 544 7.15 -24.05 25.54
CA PRO A 544 7.63 -25.04 24.57
C PRO A 544 6.84 -26.36 24.64
N GLN A 545 6.43 -26.77 25.86
CA GLN A 545 5.63 -27.98 26.07
C GLN A 545 4.17 -27.76 25.67
N VAL A 546 3.63 -26.60 26.06
CA VAL A 546 2.28 -26.16 25.73
C VAL A 546 2.10 -26.14 24.22
N ASN A 547 3.07 -25.59 23.46
CA ASN A 547 3.06 -25.55 22.00
C ASN A 547 3.86 -26.68 21.33
N GLU A 548 3.83 -27.90 21.85
CA GLU A 548 4.55 -29.06 21.29
C GLU A 548 4.18 -29.34 19.81
N ALA A 549 2.94 -29.02 19.42
CA ALA A 549 2.46 -29.15 18.05
C ALA A 549 3.09 -28.13 17.06
N ARG A 550 3.90 -27.18 17.53
CA ARG A 550 4.54 -26.11 16.75
C ARG A 550 3.54 -25.37 15.85
N GLN A 551 2.41 -24.98 16.44
CA GLN A 551 1.38 -24.20 15.74
C GLN A 551 1.54 -22.71 16.08
N GLU A 552 1.02 -21.84 15.22
CA GLU A 552 0.91 -20.42 15.55
C GLU A 552 0.06 -20.25 16.82
N TYR A 553 0.43 -19.30 17.67
CA TYR A 553 -0.25 -19.08 18.93
C TYR A 553 -0.36 -17.61 19.32
N LEU A 554 -1.31 -17.33 20.20
CA LEU A 554 -1.50 -16.06 20.86
C LEU A 554 -1.22 -16.25 22.35
N LEU A 555 -0.30 -15.45 22.88
CA LEU A 555 0.02 -15.39 24.30
C LEU A 555 -0.37 -14.00 24.84
N LEU A 556 -1.13 -13.99 25.93
CA LEU A 556 -1.48 -12.78 26.69
C LEU A 556 -1.02 -12.98 28.15
N ILE A 557 -0.39 -11.96 28.71
CA ILE A 557 -0.12 -11.83 30.14
C ILE A 557 -0.91 -10.59 30.56
N ASP A 558 -1.99 -10.80 31.31
CA ASP A 558 -2.89 -9.73 31.71
C ASP A 558 -2.30 -8.81 32.78
N GLN A 559 -3.07 -7.80 33.19
CA GLN A 559 -2.67 -6.82 34.19
C GLN A 559 -2.34 -7.45 35.55
N GLU A 560 -3.03 -8.54 35.89
CA GLU A 560 -2.82 -9.33 37.10
C GLU A 560 -1.59 -10.24 37.00
N GLY A 561 -1.02 -10.39 35.80
CA GLY A 561 0.14 -11.22 35.52
C GLY A 561 -0.19 -12.69 35.23
N ALA A 562 -1.46 -13.02 34.98
CA ALA A 562 -1.88 -14.36 34.58
C ALA A 562 -1.61 -14.60 33.08
N HIS A 563 -1.12 -15.79 32.76
CA HIS A 563 -0.73 -16.16 31.40
C HIS A 563 -1.85 -16.95 30.71
N HIS A 564 -2.34 -16.42 29.60
CA HIS A 564 -3.38 -16.99 28.76
C HIS A 564 -2.80 -17.37 27.40
N PHE A 565 -2.99 -18.61 26.98
CA PHE A 565 -2.53 -19.14 25.70
C PHE A 565 -3.71 -19.57 24.83
N ALA A 566 -3.66 -19.30 23.53
CA ALA A 566 -4.55 -19.90 22.54
C ALA A 566 -3.78 -20.32 21.28
N ALA A 567 -4.08 -21.52 20.76
CA ALA A 567 -3.59 -21.94 19.45
C ALA A 567 -4.39 -21.21 18.35
N ALA A 568 -3.70 -20.62 17.37
CA ALA A 568 -4.31 -19.92 16.25
C ALA A 568 -4.48 -20.88 15.06
N GLN A 569 -5.73 -21.25 14.74
CA GLN A 569 -6.03 -22.10 13.57
C GLN A 569 -6.17 -21.30 12.26
N VAL A 570 -6.31 -19.99 12.36
CA VAL A 570 -6.48 -19.06 11.23
C VAL A 570 -5.49 -17.90 11.43
N PRO A 571 -4.83 -17.41 10.37
CA PRO A 571 -3.92 -16.27 10.49
C PRO A 571 -4.64 -15.04 11.05
N THR A 572 -4.26 -14.63 12.27
CA THR A 572 -4.83 -13.48 12.98
C THR A 572 -3.77 -12.37 13.08
N SER A 573 -3.49 -11.74 11.93
CA SER A 573 -2.55 -10.62 11.80
C SER A 573 -2.77 -9.57 12.89
N GLN A 574 -1.72 -9.34 13.70
CA GLN A 574 -1.66 -8.23 14.66
C GLN A 574 -2.92 -8.13 15.56
N PHE A 575 -3.53 -9.27 15.91
CA PHE A 575 -4.80 -9.33 16.64
C PHE A 575 -4.82 -8.52 17.94
N PHE A 576 -3.83 -8.72 18.82
CA PHE A 576 -3.74 -7.96 20.07
C PHE A 576 -3.55 -6.47 19.84
N ARG A 577 -2.79 -6.07 18.81
CA ARG A 577 -2.63 -4.65 18.46
C ARG A 577 -3.97 -4.03 18.07
N LYS A 578 -4.76 -4.73 17.24
CA LYS A 578 -6.11 -4.30 16.87
C LYS A 578 -7.03 -4.20 18.09
N MET A 579 -7.08 -5.25 18.92
CA MET A 579 -7.93 -5.28 20.10
C MET A 579 -7.59 -4.17 21.09
N ILE A 580 -6.30 -3.97 21.39
CA ILE A 580 -5.84 -2.93 22.30
C ILE A 580 -6.12 -1.54 21.73
N ALA A 581 -5.99 -1.35 20.42
CA ALA A 581 -6.34 -0.09 19.78
C ALA A 581 -7.85 0.22 19.89
N GLU A 582 -8.71 -0.77 19.67
CA GLU A 582 -10.16 -0.64 19.88
C GLU A 582 -10.52 -0.33 21.34
N ILE A 583 -9.76 -0.85 22.31
CA ILE A 583 -9.94 -0.57 23.74
C ILE A 583 -9.46 0.84 24.11
N SER A 584 -8.29 1.24 23.60
CA SER A 584 -7.63 2.51 23.92
C SER A 584 -8.12 3.69 23.09
N GLY A 585 -8.94 3.45 22.06
CA GLY A 585 -9.40 4.48 21.12
C GLY A 585 -8.37 4.89 20.07
N GLU A 586 -7.31 4.11 19.90
CA GLU A 586 -6.27 4.33 18.90
C GLU A 586 -6.77 3.89 17.51
N LEU A 587 -6.62 4.76 16.51
CA LEU A 587 -7.10 4.48 15.14
C LEU A 587 -6.08 3.69 14.31
N LEU A 588 -4.79 3.92 14.55
CA LEU A 588 -3.70 3.31 13.81
C LEU A 588 -3.06 2.19 14.64
N TRP A 589 -3.44 0.94 14.35
CA TRP A 589 -2.99 -0.23 15.13
C TRP A 589 -1.97 -1.09 14.40
N LYS A 590 -2.03 -1.16 13.07
CA LYS A 590 -1.02 -1.85 12.26
C LYS A 590 0.31 -1.10 12.38
N TRP A 591 1.39 -1.80 12.70
CA TRP A 591 2.68 -1.16 12.97
C TRP A 591 3.20 -0.35 11.77
N ASN A 592 3.03 -0.86 10.55
CA ASN A 592 3.40 -0.19 9.31
C ASN A 592 2.59 1.09 9.10
N ASP A 593 1.27 1.04 9.25
CA ASP A 593 0.41 2.22 9.11
C ASP A 593 0.70 3.25 10.21
N LYS A 594 0.96 2.81 11.45
CA LYS A 594 1.36 3.71 12.55
C LYS A 594 2.70 4.38 12.28
N PHE A 595 3.68 3.64 11.76
CA PHE A 595 4.99 4.18 11.39
C PHE A 595 4.90 5.19 10.22
N LEU A 596 4.03 4.93 9.25
CA LEU A 596 3.90 5.75 8.05
C LEU A 596 2.97 6.95 8.23
N LEU A 597 1.82 6.75 8.86
CA LEU A 597 0.73 7.72 8.92
C LEU A 597 0.61 8.39 10.29
N GLY A 598 1.29 7.87 11.31
CA GLY A 598 1.30 8.42 12.65
C GLY A 598 2.07 9.75 12.75
N ASP A 599 1.80 10.48 13.83
CA ASP A 599 2.54 11.70 14.14
C ASP A 599 3.99 11.36 14.53
N ARG A 600 4.93 11.85 13.72
CA ARG A 600 6.37 11.61 13.90
C ARG A 600 6.91 12.30 15.12
N GLU A 601 6.51 13.54 15.39
CA GLU A 601 7.02 14.31 16.52
C GLU A 601 6.51 13.71 17.82
N GLU A 602 5.25 13.26 17.83
CA GLU A 602 4.70 12.52 18.94
C GLU A 602 5.45 11.20 19.19
N THR A 603 5.71 10.43 18.12
CA THR A 603 6.45 9.16 18.22
C THR A 603 7.87 9.39 18.75
N ARG A 604 8.57 10.43 18.25
CA ARG A 604 9.90 10.81 18.74
C ARG A 604 9.86 11.19 20.22
N ALA A 605 8.90 12.02 20.62
CA ALA A 605 8.74 12.42 22.03
C ALA A 605 8.52 11.21 22.96
N ARG A 606 7.68 10.25 22.54
CA ARG A 606 7.42 9.00 23.29
C ARG A 606 8.68 8.14 23.45
N ILE A 607 9.50 8.01 22.41
CA ILE A 607 10.75 7.25 22.46
C ILE A 607 11.77 7.93 23.39
N LEU A 608 11.96 9.25 23.27
CA LEU A 608 12.86 10.00 24.15
C LEU A 608 12.44 9.92 25.62
N GLU A 609 11.14 9.87 25.88
CA GLU A 609 10.62 9.66 27.23
C GLU A 609 10.92 8.27 27.78
N LEU A 610 10.77 7.21 26.97
CA LEU A 610 11.18 5.86 27.35
C LEU A 610 12.66 5.82 27.77
N HIS A 611 13.55 6.44 26.99
CA HIS A 611 14.97 6.53 27.36
C HIS A 611 15.20 7.23 28.70
N ARG A 612 14.43 8.28 29.02
CA ARG A 612 14.51 8.96 30.32
C ARG A 612 14.03 8.08 31.46
N VAL A 613 12.88 7.41 31.29
CA VAL A 613 12.30 6.53 32.31
C VAL A 613 13.21 5.34 32.61
N PHE A 614 13.68 4.64 31.58
CA PHE A 614 14.58 3.50 31.74
C PHE A 614 15.98 3.91 32.21
N GLY A 615 16.45 5.09 31.80
CA GLY A 615 17.72 5.65 32.29
C GLY A 615 17.67 6.00 33.78
N ALA A 616 16.53 6.48 34.29
CA ALA A 616 16.34 6.76 35.71
C ALA A 616 16.21 5.50 36.57
N ALA A 617 15.69 4.40 36.01
CA ALA A 617 15.57 3.12 36.70
C ALA A 617 16.88 2.31 36.74
N ALA A 618 17.86 2.65 35.89
CA ALA A 618 19.15 1.98 35.81
C ALA A 618 20.21 2.57 36.78
N GLY A 619 19.96 3.76 37.32
CA GLY A 619 20.81 4.43 38.33
C GLY A 619 20.26 4.25 39.73
#